data_AF-A0A1H9V8L2-F1
#
_entry.id   AF-A0A1H9V8L2-F1
#
_cell.length_a   1.000
_cell.length_b   1.000
_cell.length_c   1.000
_cell.angle_alpha   90.00
_cell.angle_beta   90.00
_cell.angle_gamma   90.00
#
_symmetry.space_group_name_H-M   'P 1'
#
loop_
_entity.id
_entity.type
_entity.pdbx_description
1 polymer ?
#
loop_
_entity_poly.entity_id
_entity_poly.type
_entity_poly.pdbx_seq_one_letter_code
_entity_poly.pdbx_strand_id
1 'polypeptide(L)'
;MGIADRTGCPVAFTREPDQAADQSRQASDLAPLQRFIAQWAVHVHIQRQPHLAEELRRWEDTAATGDAQQARGAASAIGRFLDEAHAALGLPPR
;
A
#
# COMPACT_ATOMS: atom_id res chain seq x y z
N MET A 1 -23.87 24.09 -13.07
CA MET A 1 -24.13 23.05 -14.09
C MET A 1 -22.96 23.08 -15.06
N GLY A 2 -22.01 22.15 -15.09
CA GLY A 2 -21.77 20.93 -14.34
C GLY A 2 -20.39 20.37 -14.70
N ILE A 3 -19.96 19.40 -13.88
CA ILE A 3 -18.93 18.36 -14.11
C ILE A 3 -17.46 18.77 -14.26
N ALA A 4 -16.78 18.70 -13.12
CA ALA A 4 -15.34 18.63 -12.94
C ALA A 4 -14.69 17.54 -13.82
N ASP A 5 -13.61 17.93 -14.49
CA ASP A 5 -12.62 17.01 -15.06
C ASP A 5 -11.92 16.29 -13.90
N ARG A 6 -12.42 15.09 -13.60
CA ARG A 6 -11.96 14.21 -12.52
C ARG A 6 -11.33 12.97 -13.15
N THR A 7 -10.23 13.16 -13.86
CA THR A 7 -9.49 12.03 -14.48
C THR A 7 -7.98 12.21 -14.37
N GLY A 8 -7.49 12.64 -13.21
CA GLY A 8 -6.10 12.43 -12.83
C GLY A 8 -5.90 10.97 -12.43
N CYS A 9 -5.55 10.10 -13.38
CA CYS A 9 -4.96 8.80 -13.02
C CYS A 9 -3.61 9.10 -12.34
N PRO A 10 -3.33 8.66 -11.10
CA PRO A 10 -2.10 9.01 -10.44
C PRO A 10 -0.96 8.22 -11.11
N VAL A 11 -0.19 8.89 -11.96
CA VAL A 11 0.95 8.37 -12.73
C VAL A 11 2.03 7.67 -11.89
N ALA A 12 1.99 7.84 -10.56
CA ALA A 12 2.86 7.12 -9.63
C ALA A 12 2.54 5.61 -9.57
N PHE A 13 1.28 5.22 -9.76
CA PHE A 13 0.80 3.87 -9.46
C PHE A 13 1.07 2.84 -10.56
N THR A 14 1.18 3.27 -11.81
CA THR A 14 1.54 2.41 -12.94
C THR A 14 3.05 2.17 -13.04
N ARG A 15 3.88 2.96 -12.33
CA ARG A 15 5.34 2.88 -12.42
C ARG A 15 5.94 1.72 -11.61
N GLU A 16 5.35 1.45 -10.46
CA GLU A 16 5.77 0.36 -9.55
C GLU A 16 5.68 -1.04 -10.20
N PRO A 17 4.58 -1.43 -10.88
CA PRO A 17 4.51 -2.73 -11.55
C PRO A 17 5.50 -2.86 -12.72
N ASP A 18 5.70 -1.80 -13.50
CA ASP A 18 6.66 -1.80 -14.61
C ASP A 18 8.09 -1.99 -14.09
N GLN A 19 8.44 -1.29 -13.02
CA GLN A 19 9.75 -1.41 -12.37
C GLN A 19 9.98 -2.82 -11.78
N ALA A 20 8.97 -3.42 -11.15
CA ALA A 20 9.07 -4.78 -10.62
C ALA A 20 9.25 -5.82 -11.75
N ALA A 21 8.55 -5.63 -12.87
CA ALA A 21 8.71 -6.47 -14.06
C ALA A 21 10.11 -6.33 -14.68
N ASP A 22 10.64 -5.11 -14.75
CA ASP A 22 12.00 -4.85 -15.25
C ASP A 22 13.08 -5.49 -14.38
N GLN A 23 12.96 -5.38 -13.06
CA GLN A 23 13.90 -6.00 -12.12
C GLN A 23 13.88 -7.53 -12.21
N SER A 24 12.70 -8.12 -12.38
CA SER A 24 12.55 -9.56 -12.54
C SER A 24 13.24 -10.06 -13.83
N ARG A 25 13.06 -9.32 -14.94
CA ARG A 25 13.73 -9.61 -16.22
C ARG A 25 15.25 -9.51 -16.11
N GLN A 26 15.75 -8.47 -15.43
CA GLN A 26 17.20 -8.23 -15.27
C GLN A 26 17.86 -9.27 -14.36
N ALA A 27 17.18 -9.69 -13.29
CA ALA A 27 17.72 -10.66 -12.33
C ALA A 27 17.49 -12.13 -12.75
N SER A 28 16.68 -12.39 -13.80
CA SER A 28 16.17 -13.74 -14.12
C SER A 28 15.52 -14.43 -12.91
N ASP A 29 14.89 -13.64 -12.05
CA ASP A 29 14.26 -14.08 -10.81
C ASP A 29 12.86 -13.47 -10.71
N LEU A 30 11.86 -14.28 -10.36
CA LEU A 30 10.47 -13.84 -10.19
C LEU A 30 10.21 -13.21 -8.82
N ALA A 31 11.14 -13.32 -7.87
CA ALA A 31 10.97 -12.79 -6.51
C ALA A 31 10.58 -11.29 -6.46
N PRO A 32 11.10 -10.38 -7.30
CA PRO A 32 10.65 -8.98 -7.32
C PRO A 32 9.16 -8.84 -7.69
N LEU A 33 8.70 -9.57 -8.70
CA LEU A 33 7.30 -9.55 -9.14
C LEU A 33 6.37 -10.19 -8.11
N GLN A 34 6.78 -11.32 -7.52
CA GLN A 34 6.02 -11.99 -6.46
C GLN A 34 5.87 -11.09 -5.24
N ARG A 35 6.94 -10.38 -4.84
CA ARG A 35 6.88 -9.40 -3.76
C ARG A 35 5.90 -8.27 -4.09
N PHE A 36 5.94 -7.72 -5.30
CA PHE A 36 4.97 -6.71 -5.71
C PHE A 36 3.53 -7.23 -5.62
N ILE A 37 3.24 -8.42 -6.15
CA ILE A 37 1.90 -9.02 -6.11
C ILE A 37 1.41 -9.20 -4.66
N ALA A 38 2.27 -9.67 -3.76
CA ALA A 38 1.94 -9.82 -2.35
C ALA A 38 1.55 -8.48 -1.70
N GLN A 39 2.36 -7.43 -1.94
CA GLN A 39 2.08 -6.09 -1.43
C GLN A 39 0.80 -5.50 -2.02
N TRP A 40 0.57 -5.73 -3.31
CA TRP A 40 -0.62 -5.29 -4.03
C TRP A 40 -1.89 -5.97 -3.50
N ALA A 41 -1.83 -7.28 -3.24
CA ALA A 41 -2.94 -8.03 -2.68
C ALA A 41 -3.36 -7.48 -1.30
N VAL A 42 -2.40 -7.11 -0.44
CA VAL A 42 -2.64 -6.48 0.86
C VAL A 42 -3.34 -5.13 0.69
N HIS A 43 -2.84 -4.28 -0.20
CA HIS A 43 -3.45 -2.99 -0.47
C HIS A 43 -4.90 -3.15 -0.98
N VAL A 44 -5.14 -4.05 -1.94
CA VAL A 44 -6.50 -4.33 -2.45
C VAL A 44 -7.42 -4.89 -1.37
N HIS A 45 -6.92 -5.77 -0.49
CA HIS A 45 -7.68 -6.34 0.62
C HIS A 45 -8.19 -5.25 1.58
N ILE A 46 -7.33 -4.31 1.94
CA ILE A 46 -7.67 -3.16 2.79
C ILE A 46 -8.68 -2.24 2.08
N GLN A 47 -8.41 -1.89 0.82
CA GLN A 47 -9.25 -0.92 0.08
C GLN A 47 -10.66 -1.45 -0.26
N ARG A 48 -10.85 -2.77 -0.30
CA ARG A 48 -12.17 -3.40 -0.46
C ARG A 48 -13.07 -3.29 0.77
N GLN A 49 -12.50 -2.89 1.91
CA GLN A 49 -13.17 -2.79 3.20
C GLN A 49 -13.19 -1.32 3.63
N PRO A 50 -14.31 -0.58 3.47
CA PRO A 50 -14.34 0.86 3.71
C PRO A 50 -13.86 1.28 5.10
N HIS A 51 -14.19 0.50 6.13
CA HIS A 51 -13.75 0.75 7.51
C HIS A 51 -12.23 0.66 7.66
N LEU A 52 -11.61 -0.41 7.14
CA LEU A 52 -10.16 -0.58 7.15
C LEU A 52 -9.44 0.52 6.36
N ALA A 53 -10.00 0.89 5.20
CA ALA A 53 -9.46 1.96 4.38
C ALA A 53 -9.54 3.33 5.09
N GLU A 54 -10.60 3.58 5.86
CA GLU A 54 -10.72 4.79 6.68
C GLU A 54 -9.73 4.82 7.84
N GLU A 55 -9.56 3.70 8.53
CA GLU A 55 -8.58 3.59 9.62
C GLU A 55 -7.14 3.77 9.12
N LEU A 56 -6.78 3.15 7.99
CA LEU A 56 -5.47 3.34 7.38
C LEU A 56 -5.21 4.82 7.05
N ARG A 57 -6.18 5.50 6.41
CA ARG A 57 -6.06 6.93 6.10
C ARG A 57 -5.85 7.79 7.34
N ARG A 58 -6.56 7.51 8.44
CA ARG A 58 -6.38 8.25 9.71
C ARG A 58 -4.97 8.11 10.26
N TRP A 59 -4.38 6.92 10.18
CA TRP A 59 -3.01 6.72 10.62
C TRP A 59 -2.00 7.37 9.68
N GLU A 60 -2.21 7.31 8.37
CA GLU A 60 -1.39 8.01 7.39
C GLU A 60 -1.40 9.53 7.62
N ASP A 61 -2.57 10.11 7.87
CA ASP A 61 -2.73 11.53 8.21
C ASP A 61 -1.99 11.88 9.51
N THR A 62 -2.11 11.04 10.54
CA THR A 62 -1.40 11.22 11.81
C THR A 62 0.12 11.11 11.64
N ALA A 63 0.59 10.20 10.79
CA ALA A 63 2.01 10.05 10.49
C ALA A 63 2.58 11.26 9.73
N ALA A 64 1.78 11.86 8.85
CA ALA A 64 2.17 13.02 8.05
C ALA A 64 2.13 14.35 8.83
N THR A 65 1.20 14.49 9.77
CA THR A 65 0.89 15.79 10.41
C THR A 65 1.19 15.86 11.91
N GLY A 66 1.36 14.71 12.57
CA GLY A 66 1.61 14.65 14.00
C GLY A 66 3.03 15.04 14.39
N ASP A 67 3.24 15.26 15.69
CA ASP A 67 4.58 15.42 16.24
C ASP A 67 5.41 14.12 16.12
N ALA A 68 6.71 14.18 16.45
CA ALA A 68 7.60 13.04 16.30
C ALA A 68 7.15 11.77 17.07
N GLN A 69 6.45 11.93 18.19
CA GLN A 69 5.94 10.79 18.97
C GLN A 69 4.68 10.21 18.31
N GLN A 70 3.77 11.09 17.88
CA GLN A 70 2.56 10.72 17.16
C GLN A 70 2.90 10.03 15.84
N ALA A 71 3.87 10.54 15.09
CA ALA A 71 4.31 9.96 13.82
C ALA A 71 4.90 8.55 13.99
N ARG A 72 5.71 8.32 15.02
CA ARG A 72 6.24 6.98 15.33
C ARG A 72 5.15 6.02 15.78
N GLY A 73 4.19 6.51 16.58
CA GLY A 73 3.02 5.73 17.00
C GLY A 73 2.18 5.31 15.81
N ALA A 74 1.89 6.25 14.89
CA ALA A 74 1.15 6.00 13.67
C ALA A 74 1.89 5.03 12.74
N ALA A 75 3.20 5.20 12.51
CA ALA A 75 3.99 4.26 11.73
C ALA A 75 3.95 2.84 12.30
N SER A 76 4.01 2.70 13.63
CA SER A 76 3.88 1.40 14.30
C SER A 76 2.48 0.79 14.15
N ALA A 77 1.44 1.61 14.19
CA ALA A 77 0.06 1.16 13.97
C ALA A 77 -0.16 0.71 12.53
N ILE A 78 0.34 1.47 11.54
CA ILE A 78 0.31 1.10 10.12
C ILE A 78 1.05 -0.23 9.90
N GLY A 79 2.22 -0.42 10.52
CA GLY A 79 2.97 -1.68 10.45
C GLY A 79 2.13 -2.88 10.90
N ARG A 80 1.53 -2.82 12.10
CA ARG A 80 0.66 -3.89 12.60
C ARG A 80 -0.54 -4.16 11.70
N PHE A 81 -1.16 -3.10 11.19
CA PHE A 81 -2.31 -3.20 10.30
C PHE A 81 -1.97 -3.93 8.99
N LEU A 82 -0.79 -3.64 8.43
CA LEU A 82 -0.30 -4.33 7.25
C LEU A 82 0.06 -5.79 7.57
N ASP A 83 0.65 -6.08 8.73
CA ASP A 83 0.97 -7.45 9.14
C ASP A 83 -0.30 -8.31 9.31
N GLU A 84 -1.34 -7.77 9.93
CA GLU A 84 -2.65 -8.43 10.05
C GLU A 84 -3.27 -8.72 8.68
N ALA A 85 -3.18 -7.76 7.75
CA ALA A 85 -3.66 -7.95 6.39
C ALA A 85 -2.83 -9.00 5.60
N HIS A 86 -1.51 -9.08 5.81
CA HIS A 86 -0.69 -10.15 5.24
C HIS A 86 -1.13 -11.52 5.79
N ALA A 87 -1.36 -11.62 7.11
CA ALA A 87 -1.81 -12.85 7.75
C ALA A 87 -3.19 -13.29 7.25
N ALA A 88 -4.14 -12.36 7.08
CA ALA A 88 -5.47 -12.63 6.55
C ALA A 88 -5.45 -13.19 5.11
N LEU A 89 -4.42 -12.86 4.33
CA LEU A 89 -4.22 -13.33 2.96
C LEU A 89 -3.35 -14.61 2.87
N GLY A 90 -2.85 -15.12 4.00
CA GLY A 90 -1.93 -16.26 4.01
C GLY A 90 -0.57 -15.98 3.37
N LEU A 91 -0.18 -14.70 3.30
CA LEU A 91 1.12 -14.27 2.77
C LEU A 91 2.15 -14.22 3.90
N PRO A 92 3.42 -14.62 3.67
CA PRO A 92 4.45 -14.45 4.67
C PRO A 92 4.62 -12.95 5.02
N PRO A 93 4.75 -12.60 6.31
CA PRO A 93 5.04 -11.23 6.73
C PRO A 93 6.42 -10.80 6.19
N ARG A 94 6.58 -9.50 5.95
CA ARG A 94 7.78 -8.92 5.31
C ARG A 94 9.02 -8.96 6.20
#